data_AF-A0A1K2F7N4-F1
#
_entry.id   AF-A0A1K2F7N4-F1
#
_cell.length_a   1.000
_cell.length_b   1.000
_cell.length_c   1.000
_cell.angle_alpha   90.00
_cell.angle_beta   90.00
_cell.angle_gamma   90.00
#
_symmetry.space_group_name_H-M   'P 1'
#
loop_
_entity.id
_entity.type
_entity.pdbx_description
1 polymer ?
#
loop_
_entity_poly.entity_id
_entity_poly.type
_entity_poly.pdbx_seq_one_letter_code
_entity_poly.pdbx_strand_id
1 'polypeptide(L)'
;MEPITLTNDRLLPRPFTGGDTDAIHAACQDPAIQRWTVAPSPYSRAEVGNIPSRAVAPRTGFRMEGEQWSGLLNKGVRRDSWIGALLPSDLGLPGTHACLPAP
;
A
#
# COMPACT_ATOMS: atom_id res chain seq x y z
N MET A 1 1.10 20.72 -7.93
CA MET A 1 0.50 20.38 -9.23
C MET A 1 -0.84 19.75 -8.95
N GLU A 2 -1.91 20.29 -9.54
CA GLU A 2 -3.27 19.82 -9.29
C GLU A 2 -3.56 18.54 -10.10
N PRO A 3 -4.25 17.52 -9.54
CA PRO A 3 -4.49 16.26 -10.24
C PRO A 3 -5.51 16.44 -11.37
N ILE A 4 -5.24 15.88 -12.56
CA ILE A 4 -6.15 15.96 -13.71
C ILE A 4 -6.82 14.60 -14.00
N THR A 5 -8.07 14.63 -14.44
CA THR A 5 -8.81 13.47 -14.94
C THR A 5 -9.01 13.63 -16.44
N LEU A 6 -8.76 12.57 -17.21
CA LEU A 6 -9.00 12.49 -18.65
C LEU A 6 -10.10 11.46 -18.93
N THR A 7 -10.86 11.62 -20.00
CA THR A 7 -11.93 10.68 -20.35
C THR A 7 -12.11 10.53 -21.86
N ASN A 8 -12.45 9.32 -22.29
CA ASN A 8 -12.96 9.00 -23.62
C ASN A 8 -13.95 7.80 -23.51
N ASP A 9 -14.47 7.33 -24.65
CA ASP A 9 -15.48 6.26 -24.71
C ASP A 9 -15.06 4.92 -24.06
N ARG A 10 -13.77 4.68 -23.84
CA ARG A 10 -13.23 3.40 -23.36
C ARG A 10 -12.40 3.50 -22.09
N LEU A 11 -11.88 4.69 -21.77
CA LEU A 11 -10.89 4.89 -20.73
C LEU A 11 -11.20 6.15 -19.93
N LEU A 12 -11.01 6.04 -18.62
CA LEU A 12 -11.05 7.13 -17.67
C LEU A 12 -9.73 7.15 -16.86
N PRO A 13 -8.64 7.73 -17.39
CA PRO A 13 -7.45 7.96 -16.60
C PRO A 13 -7.72 8.99 -15.51
N ARG A 14 -7.64 8.56 -14.26
CA ARG A 14 -7.78 9.42 -13.08
C ARG A 14 -6.71 9.09 -12.05
N PRO A 15 -6.41 10.00 -11.11
CA PRO A 15 -5.60 9.68 -9.96
C PRO A 15 -6.17 8.46 -9.20
N PHE A 16 -5.27 7.65 -8.65
CA PHE A 16 -5.65 6.55 -7.78
C PHE A 16 -6.30 7.06 -6.49
N THR A 17 -7.28 6.31 -6.02
CA THR A 17 -7.97 6.48 -4.75
C THR A 17 -7.73 5.25 -3.87
N GLY A 18 -8.07 5.33 -2.58
CA GLY A 18 -7.98 4.18 -1.69
C GLY A 18 -8.78 2.95 -2.17
N GLY A 19 -9.87 3.16 -2.91
CA GLY A 19 -10.70 2.08 -3.46
C GLY A 19 -10.03 1.27 -4.59
N ASP A 20 -8.99 1.80 -5.24
CA ASP A 20 -8.29 1.11 -6.35
C ASP A 20 -7.29 0.06 -5.88
N THR A 21 -7.05 0.03 -4.57
CA THR A 21 -6.05 -0.80 -3.90
C THR A 21 -6.10 -2.23 -4.43
N ASP A 22 -7.25 -2.88 -4.40
CA ASP A 22 -7.40 -4.29 -4.78
C ASP A 22 -7.22 -4.55 -6.28
N ALA A 23 -7.74 -3.65 -7.11
CA ALA A 23 -7.57 -3.73 -8.56
C ALA A 23 -6.09 -3.59 -8.97
N ILE A 24 -5.36 -2.64 -8.36
CA ILE A 24 -3.92 -2.45 -8.59
C ILE A 24 -3.15 -3.71 -8.15
N HIS A 25 -3.46 -4.25 -6.98
CA HIS A 25 -2.78 -5.46 -6.52
C HIS A 25 -3.03 -6.63 -7.45
N ALA A 26 -4.29 -6.85 -7.88
CA ALA A 26 -4.63 -7.89 -8.83
C ALA A 26 -3.86 -7.71 -10.16
N ALA A 27 -3.79 -6.49 -10.69
CA ALA A 27 -3.00 -6.18 -11.89
C ALA A 27 -1.50 -6.47 -11.67
N CYS A 28 -0.94 -6.09 -10.52
CA CYS A 28 0.46 -6.38 -10.21
C CYS A 28 0.75 -7.88 -10.00
N GLN A 29 -0.26 -8.75 -9.84
CA GLN A 29 -0.06 -10.20 -9.88
C GLN A 29 0.06 -10.76 -11.31
N ASP A 30 -0.24 -9.97 -12.35
CA ASP A 30 -0.12 -10.40 -13.75
C ASP A 30 1.36 -10.63 -14.13
N PRO A 31 1.73 -11.84 -14.60
CA PRO A 31 3.09 -12.16 -15.01
C PRO A 31 3.63 -11.26 -16.13
N ALA A 32 2.78 -10.78 -17.04
CA ALA A 32 3.16 -9.86 -18.10
C ALA A 32 3.51 -8.48 -17.52
N ILE A 33 2.75 -7.97 -16.55
CA ILE A 33 3.07 -6.72 -15.85
C ILE A 33 4.39 -6.87 -15.09
N GLN A 34 4.58 -7.97 -14.36
CA GLN A 34 5.80 -8.23 -13.60
C GLN A 34 7.04 -8.40 -14.49
N ARG A 35 6.87 -8.92 -15.72
CA ARG A 35 7.97 -9.10 -16.67
C ARG A 35 8.50 -7.77 -17.21
N TRP A 36 7.65 -6.75 -17.35
CA TRP A 36 7.98 -5.51 -18.05
C TRP A 36 8.04 -4.27 -17.14
N THR A 37 7.77 -4.42 -15.83
CA THR A 37 7.80 -3.33 -14.86
C THR A 37 8.71 -3.65 -13.68
N VAL A 38 8.99 -2.64 -12.85
CA VAL A 38 9.77 -2.80 -11.60
C VAL A 38 8.91 -3.28 -10.42
N ALA A 39 7.67 -3.72 -10.68
CA ALA A 39 6.80 -4.23 -9.62
C ALA A 39 7.46 -5.48 -8.99
N PRO A 40 7.58 -5.54 -7.65
CA PRO A 40 8.12 -6.72 -6.99
C PRO A 40 7.28 -7.94 -7.36
N SER A 41 7.95 -9.08 -7.58
CA SER A 41 7.31 -10.29 -8.08
C SER A 41 7.53 -11.46 -7.13
N PRO A 42 6.45 -12.00 -6.54
CA PRO A 42 5.07 -11.57 -6.63
C PRO A 42 4.84 -10.33 -5.77
N TYR A 43 3.79 -9.59 -6.10
CA TYR A 43 3.58 -8.27 -5.54
C TYR A 43 3.05 -8.38 -4.12
N SER A 44 3.83 -7.93 -3.14
CA SER A 44 3.38 -7.74 -1.75
C SER A 44 3.34 -6.25 -1.43
N ARG A 45 2.23 -5.79 -0.85
CA ARG A 45 2.06 -4.38 -0.46
C ARG A 45 3.03 -3.94 0.64
N ALA A 46 3.48 -4.88 1.47
CA ALA A 46 4.29 -4.60 2.64
C ALA A 46 5.77 -4.93 2.46
N GLU A 47 6.17 -5.55 1.34
CA GLU A 47 7.59 -5.89 1.12
C GLU A 47 8.47 -4.64 1.00
N VAL A 48 9.56 -4.62 1.78
CA VAL A 48 10.57 -3.55 1.72
C VAL A 48 11.14 -3.48 0.31
N GLY A 49 11.00 -2.32 -0.32
CA GLY A 49 11.33 -2.07 -1.72
C GLY A 49 10.13 -1.73 -2.60
N ASN A 50 8.90 -2.05 -2.18
CA ASN A 50 7.67 -1.61 -2.83
C ASN A 50 7.32 -0.13 -2.50
N ILE A 51 8.22 0.79 -2.87
CA ILE A 51 8.10 2.22 -2.54
C ILE A 51 6.73 2.82 -2.91
N PRO A 52 6.11 2.49 -4.07
CA PRO A 52 4.78 2.98 -4.39
C PRO A 52 3.73 2.59 -3.34
N SER A 53 3.71 1.32 -2.90
CA SER A 53 2.77 0.85 -1.88
C SER A 53 3.03 1.52 -0.53
N ARG A 54 4.31 1.64 -0.11
CA ARG A 54 4.68 2.38 1.10
C ARG A 54 4.20 3.81 1.09
N ALA A 55 4.26 4.48 -0.06
CA ALA A 55 3.88 5.88 -0.16
C ALA A 55 2.36 6.10 -0.02
N VAL A 56 1.53 5.07 -0.24
CA VAL A 56 0.07 5.16 -0.03
C VAL A 56 -0.28 5.17 1.46
N ALA A 57 0.36 4.30 2.24
CA ALA A 57 0.05 4.12 3.67
C ALA A 57 -0.04 5.43 4.47
N PRO A 58 0.97 6.32 4.50
CA PRO A 58 0.88 7.57 5.26
C PRO A 58 -0.12 8.56 4.67
N ARG A 59 -0.37 8.52 3.35
CA ARG A 59 -1.39 9.39 2.73
C ARG A 59 -2.82 8.95 3.06
N THR A 60 -3.02 7.69 3.40
CA THR A 60 -4.30 7.14 3.86
C THR A 60 -4.41 7.09 5.39
N GLY A 61 -3.52 7.79 6.11
CA GLY A 61 -3.58 7.95 7.57
C GLY A 61 -2.83 6.90 8.38
N PHE A 62 -2.19 5.90 7.75
CA PHE A 62 -1.38 4.95 8.52
C PHE A 62 -0.13 5.65 9.06
N ARG A 63 0.14 5.43 10.34
CA ARG A 63 1.45 5.69 10.92
C ARG A 63 2.39 4.53 10.57
N MET A 64 3.58 4.86 10.06
CA MET A 64 4.62 3.87 9.82
C MET A 64 5.36 3.59 11.12
N GLU A 65 5.41 2.32 11.52
CA GLU A 65 5.97 1.90 12.82
C GLU A 65 7.38 1.32 12.66
N GLY A 66 7.71 0.73 11.51
CA GLY A 66 9.07 0.28 11.26
C GLY A 66 9.22 -0.75 10.15
N GLU A 67 10.37 -1.41 10.16
CA GLU A 67 10.71 -2.54 9.29
C GLU A 67 10.83 -3.79 10.16
N GLN A 68 10.09 -4.83 9.80
CA GLN A 68 10.19 -6.14 10.42
C GLN A 68 11.06 -7.04 9.54
N TRP A 69 12.17 -7.48 10.10
CA TRP A 69 13.06 -8.45 9.49
C TRP A 69 12.32 -9.77 9.25
N SER A 70 12.44 -10.34 8.05
CA SER A 70 11.85 -11.66 7.72
C SER A 70 10.31 -11.74 7.88
N GLY A 71 9.63 -10.59 7.93
CA GLY A 71 8.20 -10.47 8.22
C GLY A 71 7.26 -10.98 7.13
N LEU A 72 7.77 -11.19 5.91
CA LEU A 72 6.99 -11.73 4.79
C LEU A 72 7.64 -13.00 4.23
N LEU A 73 6.83 -14.02 3.96
CA LEU A 73 7.24 -15.13 3.10
C LEU A 73 6.79 -14.80 1.68
N ASN A 74 7.76 -14.59 0.80
CA ASN A 74 7.47 -14.26 -0.58
C ASN A 74 8.23 -15.18 -1.57
N LYS A 75 7.50 -15.94 -2.39
CA LYS A 75 8.06 -16.97 -3.30
C LYS A 75 9.04 -17.93 -2.60
N GLY A 76 8.73 -18.33 -1.38
CA GLY A 76 9.62 -19.22 -0.60
C GLY A 76 10.86 -18.53 -0.03
N VAL A 77 11.03 -17.23 -0.23
CA VAL A 77 12.11 -16.42 0.35
C VAL A 77 11.54 -15.53 1.45
N ARG A 78 12.21 -15.48 2.60
CA ARG A 78 11.88 -14.53 3.66
C ARG A 78 12.35 -13.13 3.29
N ARG A 79 11.46 -12.14 3.37
CA ARG A 79 11.69 -10.75 3.03
C ARG A 79 11.33 -9.85 4.20
N ASP A 80 11.99 -8.71 4.25
CA ASP A 80 11.68 -7.68 5.22
C ASP A 80 10.38 -6.99 4.83
N SER A 81 9.63 -6.57 5.83
CA SER A 81 8.31 -5.98 5.64
C SER A 81 8.16 -4.69 6.38
N TRP A 82 7.58 -3.68 5.75
CA TRP A 82 7.10 -2.51 6.48
C TRP A 82 5.93 -2.86 7.38
N ILE A 83 5.93 -2.29 8.58
CA ILE A 83 4.84 -2.35 9.55
C ILE A 83 4.28 -0.93 9.72
N GLY A 84 2.95 -0.84 9.69
CA GLY A 84 2.23 0.39 9.96
C GLY A 84 0.88 0.10 10.60
N ALA A 85 0.34 1.08 11.31
CA ALA A 85 -0.93 0.99 12.01
C ALA A 85 -1.82 2.18 11.69
N LEU A 86 -3.13 1.96 11.69
CA LEU A 86 -4.15 2.99 11.62
C LEU A 86 -5.15 2.70 12.72
N LEU A 87 -5.27 3.61 13.69
CA LEU A 87 -6.18 3.49 14.81
C LEU A 87 -7.51 4.18 14.48
N PRO A 88 -8.64 3.77 15.09
CA PRO A 88 -9.91 4.49 14.94
C PRO A 88 -9.79 5.99 15.27
N SER A 89 -9.00 6.34 16.30
CA SER A 89 -8.75 7.72 16.71
C SER A 89 -8.03 8.54 15.65
N ASP A 90 -7.21 7.93 14.80
CA ASP A 90 -6.52 8.61 13.69
C ASP A 90 -7.52 9.07 12.60
N LEU A 91 -8.71 8.45 12.58
CA LEU A 91 -9.83 8.80 11.70
C LEU A 91 -10.89 9.67 12.39
N GLY A 92 -10.66 10.09 13.64
CA GLY A 92 -11.66 10.78 14.46
C GLY A 92 -12.84 9.89 14.88
N LEU A 93 -12.70 8.56 14.75
CA LEU A 93 -13.71 7.59 15.15
C LEU A 93 -13.49 7.18 16.62
N PRO A 94 -14.58 6.86 17.36
CA PRO A 94 -14.45 6.38 18.73
C PRO A 94 -13.73 5.02 18.76
N GLY A 95 -12.68 4.92 19.58
CA GLY A 95 -12.04 3.65 19.89
C GLY A 95 -12.71 2.96 21.08
N THR A 96 -12.65 1.62 21.13
CA THR A 96 -13.14 0.84 22.28
C THR A 96 -12.34 1.10 23.55
N HIS A 97 -11.04 1.43 23.40
CA HIS A 97 -10.11 1.72 24.50
C HIS A 97 -9.23 2.91 24.15
N ALA A 98 -8.74 3.62 25.18
CA ALA A 98 -7.78 4.71 25.00
C ALA A 98 -6.43 4.18 24.49
N CYS A 99 -5.86 4.86 23.49
CA CYS A 99 -4.50 4.62 23.04
C CYS A 99 -3.56 5.62 23.72
N LEU A 100 -2.63 5.12 24.54
CA LEU A 100 -1.59 5.92 25.16
C LEU A 100 -0.29 5.72 24.38
N PRO A 101 0.32 6.77 23.80
CA PRO A 101 1.61 6.64 23.14
C PRO A 101 2.68 6.25 24.17
N ALA A 102 3.73 5.55 23.70
CA ALA A 102 4.92 5.34 24.51
C ALA A 102 5.52 6.70 24.95
N PRO A 103 6.09 6.77 26.16
CA PRO A 103 6.69 8.01 26.69
C PRO A 103 7.86 8.51 25.84
#